data_AF-A0A8X7NTH2-F1
#
_entry.id   AF-A0A8X7NTH2-F1
#
_cell.length_a   1.000
_cell.length_b   1.000
_cell.length_c   1.000
_cell.angle_alpha   90.00
_cell.angle_beta   90.00
_cell.angle_gamma   90.00
#
_symmetry.space_group_name_H-M   'P 1'
#
loop_
_entity.id
_entity.type
_entity.pdbx_description
1 polymer ?
#
loop_
_entity_poly.entity_id
_entity_poly.type
_entity_poly.pdbx_seq_one_letter_code
_entity_poly.pdbx_strand_id
1 'polypeptide(L)'
;MSEQARTRKQPSRKGKKAWRKNVDLNDIEAKLQEVRDEEIVKGPSAQDDFVIDETPNFTSKEYKTPKKLKTQEILTNKSKVPALVNNRAKKNATIQGVKKTEMLRLLKLRGGKYKDESITMARIEQDGLVSGDSEDLWDDDSSTTTKHKAKIPDYGTSTAEVTPATVVPPTLRVKPIQVTKNDLTEKAVHAGKSYNPSLESWKELIDQEYGVEYQRELTRQSMEDHKLRIQELMVTLNDNMFSDGSDEEEEEKEEEDIIGENEKDYSLSINKPTKIKIKTKTKRNRQTKHKERVKLEQEIKDLKKQLKDLSNLDKILQKQQQEEDEGKSRTKPSEKPRSLKRNKLHKYTPIETPLELKLSDELTSNLKNLKPEGNLFYDQMLNLQSSGKIESRVPVHKKRKYAKKVTEKWTYKDFK
;
A
#
# COMPACT_ATOMS: atom_id res chain seq x y z
N MET A 1 59.08 48.00 18.72
CA MET A 1 60.55 47.86 18.71
C MET A 1 60.97 47.55 17.29
N SER A 2 61.66 48.47 16.63
CA SER A 2 62.09 48.31 15.23
C SER A 2 63.28 47.37 15.14
N GLU A 3 63.09 46.18 14.60
CA GLU A 3 64.21 45.29 14.24
C GLU A 3 65.05 45.96 13.15
N GLN A 4 66.30 46.29 13.48
CA GLN A 4 67.27 46.76 12.51
C GLN A 4 67.57 45.63 11.51
N ALA A 5 67.33 45.92 10.22
CA ALA A 5 67.64 45.00 9.14
C ALA A 5 69.13 44.64 9.14
N ARG A 6 69.46 43.41 9.55
CA ARG A 6 70.84 42.90 9.51
C ARG A 6 71.31 42.83 8.06
N THR A 7 72.37 43.55 7.72
CA THR A 7 73.04 43.47 6.42
C THR A 7 73.58 42.04 6.21
N ARG A 8 73.09 41.34 5.17
CA ARG A 8 73.46 39.96 4.87
C ARG A 8 74.95 39.88 4.50
N LYS A 9 75.74 39.11 5.25
CA LYS A 9 77.16 38.83 4.92
C LYS A 9 77.21 38.12 3.57
N GLN A 10 78.04 38.59 2.64
CA GLN A 10 78.18 38.00 1.29
C GLN A 10 79.13 36.78 1.33
N PRO A 11 78.64 35.54 1.21
CA PRO A 11 79.51 34.36 1.15
C PRO A 11 80.20 34.23 -0.21
N SER A 12 81.37 33.60 -0.23
CA SER A 12 82.20 33.41 -1.44
C SER A 12 81.42 32.80 -2.61
N ARG A 13 81.56 33.38 -3.79
CA ARG A 13 80.93 32.96 -5.06
C ARG A 13 81.92 32.24 -5.99
N LYS A 14 83.05 31.75 -5.47
CA LYS A 14 84.06 31.09 -6.30
C LYS A 14 83.60 29.68 -6.71
N GLY A 15 83.29 29.53 -8.00
CA GLY A 15 82.91 28.26 -8.62
C GLY A 15 81.39 28.05 -8.77
N LYS A 16 81.00 27.23 -9.75
CA LYS A 16 79.60 27.02 -10.17
C LYS A 16 78.70 26.50 -9.04
N LYS A 17 79.24 25.68 -8.12
CA LYS A 17 78.50 25.13 -6.97
C LYS A 17 78.22 26.20 -5.90
N ALA A 18 79.17 27.09 -5.65
CA ALA A 18 78.99 28.19 -4.71
C ALA A 18 78.03 29.24 -5.28
N TRP A 19 78.12 29.55 -6.58
CA TRP A 19 77.21 30.47 -7.25
C TRP A 19 75.74 30.03 -7.16
N ARG A 20 75.44 28.74 -7.37
CA ARG A 20 74.06 28.22 -7.22
C ARG A 20 73.49 28.30 -5.81
N LYS A 21 74.33 28.32 -4.77
CA LYS A 21 73.90 28.29 -3.35
C LYS A 21 73.85 29.68 -2.72
N ASN A 22 74.70 30.59 -3.19
CA ASN A 22 74.99 31.87 -2.55
C ASN A 22 74.44 33.07 -3.36
N VAL A 23 73.65 32.81 -4.40
CA VAL A 23 72.88 33.84 -5.10
C VAL A 23 71.49 33.85 -4.49
N ASP A 24 71.14 34.99 -3.92
CA ASP A 24 69.82 35.24 -3.38
C ASP A 24 68.87 35.54 -4.53
N LEU A 25 67.94 34.62 -4.78
CA LEU A 25 66.89 34.77 -5.78
C LEU A 25 65.53 35.03 -5.11
N ASN A 26 65.49 35.19 -3.78
CA ASN A 26 64.23 35.24 -3.03
C ASN A 26 63.33 36.40 -3.49
N ASP A 27 63.88 37.57 -3.82
CA ASP A 27 63.09 38.70 -4.35
C ASP A 27 62.50 38.38 -5.74
N ILE A 28 63.26 37.69 -6.59
CA ILE A 28 62.81 37.31 -7.93
C ILE A 28 61.77 36.19 -7.84
N GLU A 29 61.99 35.22 -6.96
CA GLU A 29 61.07 34.11 -6.71
C GLU A 29 59.75 34.60 -6.09
N ALA A 30 59.81 35.56 -5.16
CA ALA A 30 58.64 36.20 -4.57
C ALA A 30 57.82 36.94 -5.62
N LYS A 31 58.44 37.77 -6.47
CA LYS A 31 57.75 38.45 -7.58
C LYS A 31 57.15 37.46 -8.58
N LEU A 32 57.85 36.36 -8.89
CA LEU A 32 57.29 35.31 -9.74
C LEU A 32 56.14 34.54 -9.07
N GLN A 33 56.13 34.43 -7.75
CA GLN A 33 55.00 33.86 -7.00
C GLN A 33 53.80 34.81 -7.02
N GLU A 34 54.01 36.10 -6.76
CA GLU A 34 52.97 37.13 -6.85
C GLU A 34 52.30 37.14 -8.24
N VAL A 35 53.08 37.12 -9.32
CA VAL A 35 52.53 37.03 -10.69
C VAL A 35 51.71 35.75 -10.89
N ARG A 36 52.14 34.60 -10.35
CA ARG A 36 51.35 33.35 -10.45
C ARG A 36 50.06 33.41 -9.63
N ASP A 37 50.10 34.01 -8.46
CA ASP A 37 48.92 34.18 -7.60
C ASP A 37 47.90 35.13 -8.25
N GLU A 38 48.38 36.20 -8.88
CA GLU A 38 47.57 37.09 -9.73
C GLU A 38 46.94 36.33 -10.90
N GLU A 39 47.70 35.50 -11.62
CA GLU A 39 47.19 34.66 -12.71
C GLU A 39 46.13 33.65 -12.22
N ILE A 40 46.30 33.06 -11.03
CA ILE A 40 45.33 32.12 -10.44
C ILE A 40 43.97 32.77 -10.20
N VAL A 41 43.99 34.00 -9.67
CA VAL A 41 42.78 34.75 -9.28
C VAL A 41 42.13 35.46 -10.47
N LYS A 42 42.96 36.08 -11.32
CA LYS A 42 42.50 36.94 -12.42
C LYS A 42 42.40 36.22 -13.77
N GLY A 43 43.24 35.20 -13.98
CA GLY A 43 43.48 34.56 -15.28
C GLY A 43 44.71 35.14 -15.98
N PRO A 44 45.12 34.60 -17.14
CA PRO A 44 46.22 35.17 -17.92
C PRO A 44 45.86 36.60 -18.32
N SER A 45 46.60 37.57 -17.80
CA SER A 45 46.30 39.00 -17.95
C SER A 45 46.45 39.40 -19.42
N ALA A 46 45.33 39.65 -20.10
CA ALA A 46 45.34 40.54 -21.26
C ALA A 46 45.53 41.94 -20.68
N GLN A 47 46.61 42.62 -21.08
CA GLN A 47 46.85 44.01 -20.74
C GLN A 47 45.66 44.82 -21.26
N ASP A 48 44.72 45.19 -20.38
CA ASP A 48 43.74 46.29 -20.49
C ASP A 48 42.54 46.03 -19.54
N ASP A 49 42.71 46.34 -18.25
CA ASP A 49 41.65 46.17 -17.23
C ASP A 49 40.56 47.26 -17.27
N PHE A 50 40.74 48.26 -18.13
CA PHE A 50 39.86 49.41 -18.22
C PHE A 50 39.48 49.65 -19.67
N VAL A 51 38.37 49.05 -20.09
CA VAL A 51 37.66 49.48 -21.29
C VAL A 51 36.61 50.50 -20.85
N ILE A 52 36.73 51.73 -21.34
CA ILE A 52 35.68 52.74 -21.17
C ILE A 52 34.52 52.33 -22.09
N ASP A 53 33.39 51.94 -21.49
CA ASP A 53 32.22 51.50 -22.24
C ASP A 53 31.49 52.72 -22.82
N GLU A 54 31.77 53.04 -24.08
CA GLU A 54 31.18 54.19 -24.79
C GLU A 54 29.76 53.90 -25.32
N THR A 55 29.28 52.65 -25.19
CA THR A 55 27.95 52.25 -25.69
C THR A 55 27.07 51.69 -24.57
N PRO A 56 25.81 52.18 -24.39
CA PRO A 56 24.89 51.59 -23.42
C PRO A 56 24.43 50.21 -23.89
N ASN A 57 25.00 49.17 -23.30
CA ASN A 57 24.60 47.78 -23.53
C ASN A 57 23.20 47.50 -22.94
N PHE A 58 22.15 47.58 -23.76
CA PHE A 58 20.77 47.20 -23.39
C PHE A 58 20.51 45.67 -23.38
N THR A 59 21.54 44.85 -23.63
CA THR A 59 21.42 43.39 -23.68
C THR A 59 22.04 42.73 -22.45
N SER A 60 21.34 42.77 -21.31
CA SER A 60 21.72 41.99 -20.13
C SER A 60 20.50 41.33 -19.46
N LYS A 61 19.78 40.51 -20.23
CA LYS A 61 19.38 39.23 -19.64
C LYS A 61 20.61 38.35 -19.64
N GLU A 62 21.50 38.58 -18.69
CA GLU A 62 22.48 37.57 -18.32
C GLU A 62 21.70 36.30 -18.01
N TYR A 63 21.73 35.34 -18.93
CA TYR A 63 21.24 34.01 -18.65
C TYR A 63 22.10 33.49 -17.51
N LYS A 64 21.57 33.59 -16.29
CA LYS A 64 22.22 33.06 -15.09
C LYS A 64 22.55 31.62 -15.41
N THR A 65 23.84 31.34 -15.58
CA THR A 65 24.30 29.97 -15.83
C THR A 65 23.70 29.11 -14.73
N PRO A 66 23.03 28.00 -15.05
CA PRO A 66 22.33 27.20 -14.06
C PRO A 66 23.34 26.79 -12.98
N LYS A 67 22.91 26.85 -11.71
CA LYS A 67 23.75 26.46 -10.58
C LYS A 67 24.22 25.02 -10.80
N LYS A 68 25.53 24.83 -10.89
CA LYS A 68 26.13 23.49 -10.96
C LYS A 68 25.78 22.72 -9.67
N LEU A 69 25.63 21.41 -9.79
CA LEU A 69 25.48 20.53 -8.61
C LEU A 69 26.73 20.66 -7.72
N LYS A 70 26.57 20.61 -6.39
CA LYS A 70 27.69 20.71 -5.44
C LYS A 70 28.84 19.74 -5.74
N THR A 71 28.51 18.53 -6.20
CA THR A 71 29.51 17.52 -6.59
C THR A 71 30.34 17.97 -7.80
N GLN A 72 29.70 18.56 -8.81
CA GLN A 72 30.40 19.08 -9.98
C GLN A 72 31.17 20.38 -9.68
N GLU A 73 30.63 21.23 -8.82
CA GLU A 73 31.31 22.44 -8.33
C GLU A 73 32.63 22.10 -7.61
N ILE A 74 32.64 21.05 -6.79
CA ILE A 74 33.85 20.56 -6.12
C ILE A 74 34.88 20.01 -7.13
N LEU A 75 34.42 19.39 -8.21
CA LEU A 75 35.28 18.79 -9.25
C LEU A 75 35.80 19.81 -10.27
N THR A 76 35.17 20.97 -10.42
CA THR A 76 35.66 22.00 -11.34
C THR A 76 36.91 22.70 -10.78
N ASN A 77 37.87 23.00 -11.66
CA ASN A 77 39.06 23.76 -11.29
C ASN A 77 38.65 25.14 -10.75
N LYS A 78 39.11 25.45 -9.54
CA LYS A 78 38.82 26.71 -8.84
C LYS A 78 39.71 27.87 -9.31
N SER A 79 40.82 27.58 -9.97
CA SER A 79 41.71 28.57 -10.58
C SER A 79 41.31 28.87 -12.03
N LYS A 80 41.51 30.11 -12.47
CA LYS A 80 41.32 30.51 -13.88
C LYS A 80 42.46 30.07 -14.80
N VAL A 81 43.56 29.59 -14.23
CA VAL A 81 44.71 29.04 -14.96
C VAL A 81 44.39 27.63 -15.47
N PRO A 82 44.67 27.31 -16.75
CA PRO A 82 44.46 25.97 -17.29
C PRO A 82 45.37 24.94 -16.60
N ALA A 83 44.90 23.70 -16.53
CA ALA A 83 45.70 22.61 -15.97
C ALA A 83 47.01 22.39 -16.76
N LEU A 84 48.07 21.95 -16.08
CA LEU A 84 49.36 21.68 -16.69
C LEU A 84 49.23 20.67 -17.85
N VAL A 85 49.54 21.11 -19.06
CA VAL A 85 49.51 20.24 -20.25
C VAL A 85 50.71 19.32 -20.23
N ASN A 86 50.49 18.04 -19.94
CA ASN A 86 51.53 17.01 -20.08
C ASN A 86 51.90 16.84 -21.55
N ASN A 87 53.02 17.42 -21.99
CA ASN A 87 53.51 17.26 -23.38
C ASN A 87 53.83 15.79 -23.74
N ARG A 88 54.04 14.90 -22.76
CA ARG A 88 54.13 13.44 -23.00
C ARG A 88 52.81 12.80 -23.46
N ALA A 89 51.67 13.45 -23.20
CA ALA A 89 50.36 13.00 -23.63
C ALA A 89 49.96 13.51 -25.03
N LYS A 90 50.76 14.40 -25.65
CA LYS A 90 50.65 14.70 -27.08
C LYS A 90 51.10 13.46 -27.85
N LYS A 91 50.18 12.52 -28.03
CA LYS A 91 50.34 11.40 -28.95
C LYS A 91 50.52 12.01 -30.33
N ASN A 92 51.72 11.94 -30.89
CA ASN A 92 51.92 12.24 -32.30
C ASN A 92 50.92 11.37 -33.08
N ALA A 93 50.00 12.01 -33.81
CA ALA A 93 48.93 11.31 -34.55
C ALA A 93 49.47 10.47 -35.73
N THR A 94 50.78 10.53 -35.94
CA THR A 94 51.53 9.84 -36.99
C THR A 94 52.48 8.82 -36.38
N ILE A 95 52.40 7.58 -36.87
CA ILE A 95 53.38 6.53 -36.58
C ILE A 95 54.29 6.49 -37.81
N GLN A 96 55.59 6.77 -37.65
CA GLN A 96 56.56 6.81 -38.75
C GLN A 96 56.13 7.71 -39.95
N GLY A 97 55.52 8.86 -39.66
CA GLY A 97 55.13 9.85 -40.69
C GLY A 97 53.80 9.58 -41.40
N VAL A 98 53.16 8.42 -41.16
CA VAL A 98 51.84 8.09 -41.74
C VAL A 98 50.74 8.32 -40.70
N LYS A 99 49.63 8.93 -41.11
CA LYS A 99 48.45 9.11 -40.24
C LYS A 99 47.91 7.74 -39.84
N LYS A 100 47.58 7.57 -38.55
CA LYS A 100 47.04 6.29 -38.02
C LYS A 100 45.82 5.79 -38.83
N THR A 101 44.99 6.69 -39.34
CA THR A 101 43.81 6.39 -40.17
C THR A 101 44.16 5.78 -41.52
N GLU A 102 45.20 6.28 -42.19
CA GLU A 102 45.68 5.73 -43.47
C GLU A 102 46.30 4.35 -43.29
N MET A 103 47.08 4.16 -42.22
CA MET A 103 47.66 2.86 -41.90
C MET A 103 46.57 1.82 -41.56
N LEU A 104 45.54 2.19 -40.79
CA LEU A 104 44.37 1.33 -40.56
C LEU A 104 43.61 0.98 -41.85
N ARG A 105 43.43 1.96 -42.75
CA ARG A 105 42.80 1.74 -44.06
C ARG A 105 43.59 0.77 -44.93
N LEU A 106 44.91 0.93 -45.01
CA LEU A 106 45.79 0.03 -45.76
C LEU A 106 45.81 -1.37 -45.14
N LEU A 107 45.80 -1.47 -43.82
CA LEU A 107 45.76 -2.76 -43.13
C LEU A 107 44.43 -3.50 -43.40
N LYS A 108 43.30 -2.77 -43.37
CA LYS A 108 41.97 -3.32 -43.71
C LYS A 108 41.88 -3.77 -45.17
N LEU A 109 42.45 -3.01 -46.11
CA LEU A 109 42.55 -3.40 -47.53
C LEU A 109 43.40 -4.67 -47.72
N ARG A 110 44.45 -4.85 -46.91
CA ARG A 110 45.31 -6.03 -46.93
C ARG A 110 44.78 -7.20 -46.09
N GLY A 111 43.60 -7.06 -45.47
CA GLY A 111 42.99 -8.07 -44.60
C GLY A 111 43.71 -8.31 -43.27
N GLY A 112 44.61 -7.41 -42.87
CA GLY A 112 45.34 -7.50 -41.59
C GLY A 112 44.58 -6.84 -40.44
N LYS A 113 44.76 -7.38 -39.22
CA LYS A 113 44.21 -6.81 -37.97
C LYS A 113 45.24 -5.91 -37.31
N TYR A 114 44.86 -4.70 -36.88
CA TYR A 114 45.77 -3.79 -36.19
C TYR A 114 45.74 -4.10 -34.69
N LYS A 115 46.91 -4.45 -34.12
CA LYS A 115 47.19 -4.72 -32.70
C LYS A 115 45.95 -5.01 -31.82
N ASP A 116 45.71 -6.29 -31.54
CA ASP A 116 44.88 -6.81 -30.45
C ASP A 116 43.59 -6.02 -30.17
N GLU A 117 42.83 -5.72 -31.22
CA GLU A 117 41.43 -5.33 -31.03
C GLU A 117 40.71 -6.53 -30.40
N SER A 118 40.32 -6.38 -29.13
CA SER A 118 39.51 -7.36 -28.44
C SER A 118 38.25 -7.60 -29.25
N ILE A 119 37.82 -8.86 -29.36
CA ILE A 119 36.62 -9.29 -30.11
C ILE A 119 35.40 -8.40 -29.83
N THR A 120 35.34 -7.80 -28.64
CA THR A 120 34.33 -6.83 -28.21
C THR A 120 34.33 -5.50 -28.97
N MET A 121 35.48 -4.90 -29.31
CA MET A 121 35.55 -3.65 -30.06
C MET A 121 35.15 -3.87 -31.52
N ALA A 122 35.55 -5.00 -32.11
CA ALA A 122 35.13 -5.37 -33.46
C ALA A 122 33.61 -5.61 -33.55
N ARG A 123 32.97 -6.13 -32.48
CA ARG A 123 31.51 -6.23 -32.38
C ARG A 123 30.84 -4.87 -32.25
N ILE A 124 31.37 -3.96 -31.43
CA ILE A 124 30.82 -2.60 -31.30
C ILE A 124 30.90 -1.83 -32.63
N GLU A 125 31.96 -2.04 -33.41
CA GLU A 125 32.09 -1.45 -34.75
C GLU A 125 31.19 -2.12 -35.80
N GLN A 126 30.91 -3.43 -35.69
CA GLN A 126 29.93 -4.12 -36.54
C GLN A 126 28.48 -3.77 -36.20
N ASP A 127 28.14 -3.76 -34.91
CA ASP A 127 26.79 -3.49 -34.40
C ASP A 127 26.45 -2.00 -34.44
N GLY A 128 27.47 -1.13 -34.54
CA GLY A 128 27.33 0.32 -34.50
C GLY A 128 26.96 0.81 -33.09
N LEU A 129 27.56 1.91 -32.65
CA LEU A 129 26.99 2.64 -31.52
C LEU A 129 25.64 3.18 -31.96
N VAL A 130 24.57 2.75 -31.29
CA VAL A 130 23.24 3.35 -31.41
C VAL A 130 23.40 4.84 -31.08
N SER A 131 23.43 5.67 -32.12
CA SER A 131 23.34 7.11 -31.98
C SER A 131 21.90 7.39 -31.59
N GLY A 132 21.64 7.49 -30.28
CA GLY A 132 20.37 7.97 -29.78
C GLY A 132 20.25 9.44 -30.16
N ASP A 133 19.33 9.75 -31.07
CA ASP A 133 18.89 11.13 -31.25
C ASP A 133 18.22 11.57 -29.95
N SER A 134 18.65 12.69 -29.39
CA SER A 134 18.09 13.20 -28.13
C SER A 134 16.75 13.88 -28.44
N GLU A 135 15.69 13.08 -28.53
CA GLU A 135 14.33 13.57 -28.70
C GLU A 135 13.82 14.18 -27.39
N ASP A 136 13.34 15.41 -27.43
CA ASP A 136 12.76 16.12 -26.30
C ASP A 136 11.40 15.50 -25.93
N LEU A 137 11.33 14.90 -24.73
CA LEU A 137 10.17 14.15 -24.25
C LEU A 137 8.98 15.03 -23.85
N TRP A 138 9.11 16.36 -23.96
CA TRP A 138 8.12 17.33 -23.48
C TRP A 138 7.54 18.24 -24.57
N ASP A 139 7.89 18.02 -25.84
CA ASP A 139 7.32 18.77 -26.95
C ASP A 139 6.02 18.10 -27.44
N ASP A 140 4.89 18.77 -27.25
CA ASP A 140 3.53 18.22 -27.46
C ASP A 140 3.13 18.07 -28.95
N ASP A 141 4.02 18.37 -29.90
CA ASP A 141 3.74 18.40 -31.34
C ASP A 141 4.54 17.39 -32.20
N SER A 142 5.02 16.27 -31.64
CA SER A 142 5.64 15.19 -32.45
C SER A 142 4.65 14.11 -32.90
N SER A 143 3.64 14.50 -33.71
CA SER A 143 2.73 13.55 -34.38
C SER A 143 3.32 12.92 -35.65
N THR A 144 4.60 12.50 -35.61
CA THR A 144 5.20 11.69 -36.68
C THR A 144 5.73 10.38 -36.13
N THR A 145 4.90 9.35 -36.27
CA THR A 145 5.28 7.95 -36.08
C THR A 145 6.24 7.49 -37.18
N THR A 146 7.49 7.95 -37.16
CA THR A 146 8.57 7.23 -37.83
C THR A 146 8.87 5.98 -37.00
N LYS A 147 8.21 4.88 -37.37
CA LYS A 147 8.59 3.54 -36.92
C LYS A 147 10.05 3.30 -37.33
N HIS A 148 10.99 3.60 -36.45
CA HIS A 148 12.36 3.14 -36.57
C HIS A 148 12.32 1.61 -36.56
N LYS A 149 12.28 1.01 -37.75
CA LYS A 149 12.61 -0.41 -37.92
C LYS A 149 14.08 -0.54 -37.57
N ALA A 150 14.37 -0.75 -36.30
CA ALA A 150 15.67 -1.25 -35.87
C ALA A 150 15.95 -2.49 -36.72
N LYS A 151 16.95 -2.43 -37.60
CA LYS A 151 17.47 -3.60 -38.29
C LYS A 151 18.22 -4.43 -37.25
N ILE A 152 17.48 -5.08 -36.37
CA ILE A 152 18.04 -6.08 -35.47
C ILE A 152 18.44 -7.24 -36.38
N PRO A 153 19.73 -7.60 -36.48
CA PRO A 153 20.13 -8.75 -37.25
C PRO A 153 19.54 -10.00 -36.59
N ASP A 154 18.78 -10.76 -37.39
CA ASP A 154 18.06 -11.98 -37.01
C ASP A 154 19.07 -13.12 -36.75
N TYR A 155 19.73 -13.06 -35.59
CA TYR A 155 20.63 -14.12 -35.15
C TYR A 155 19.87 -15.07 -34.22
N GLY A 156 19.38 -16.17 -34.80
CA GLY A 156 19.01 -17.38 -34.08
C GLY A 156 17.57 -17.39 -33.58
N THR A 157 16.69 -17.98 -34.39
CA THR A 157 15.36 -18.44 -34.00
C THR A 157 15.45 -19.30 -32.74
N SER A 158 15.06 -18.73 -31.61
CA SER A 158 14.58 -19.50 -30.48
C SER A 158 13.34 -20.27 -30.97
N THR A 159 13.25 -21.59 -30.77
CA THR A 159 12.06 -22.38 -31.16
C THR A 159 10.79 -21.99 -30.39
N ALA A 160 10.93 -21.15 -29.37
CA ALA A 160 9.83 -20.41 -28.77
C ALA A 160 9.76 -19.02 -29.44
N GLU A 161 8.87 -18.89 -30.41
CA GLU A 161 8.48 -17.59 -30.96
C GLU A 161 7.81 -16.77 -29.84
N VAL A 162 8.57 -15.92 -29.15
CA VAL A 162 8.00 -14.94 -28.22
C VAL A 162 7.39 -13.82 -29.05
N THR A 163 6.18 -14.05 -29.56
CA THR A 163 5.42 -13.00 -30.24
C THR A 163 4.90 -12.00 -29.20
N PRO A 164 5.12 -10.69 -29.38
CA PRO A 164 4.53 -9.70 -28.49
C PRO A 164 3.00 -9.77 -28.57
N ALA A 165 2.33 -9.70 -27.41
CA ALA A 165 0.88 -9.75 -27.35
C ALA A 165 0.27 -8.55 -28.08
N THR A 166 -0.35 -8.81 -29.24
CA THR A 166 -0.99 -7.77 -30.08
C THR A 166 -2.45 -7.53 -29.69
N VAL A 167 -3.14 -8.56 -29.17
CA VAL A 167 -4.58 -8.52 -28.86
C VAL A 167 -4.80 -8.47 -27.34
N VAL A 168 -5.63 -7.52 -26.90
CA VAL A 168 -6.03 -7.38 -25.49
C VAL A 168 -6.99 -8.52 -25.12
N PRO A 169 -6.73 -9.28 -24.04
CA PRO A 169 -7.61 -10.35 -23.60
C PRO A 169 -9.00 -9.83 -23.17
N PRO A 170 -10.08 -10.60 -23.36
CA PRO A 170 -11.44 -10.19 -23.01
C PRO A 170 -11.62 -9.95 -21.51
N THR A 171 -10.81 -10.59 -20.67
CA THR A 171 -10.85 -10.44 -19.20
C THR A 171 -10.56 -9.01 -18.74
N LEU A 172 -9.72 -8.25 -19.46
CA LEU A 172 -9.43 -6.85 -19.13
C LEU A 172 -10.58 -5.89 -19.46
N ARG A 173 -11.57 -6.34 -20.24
CA ARG A 173 -12.79 -5.55 -20.52
C ARG A 173 -13.85 -5.71 -19.43
N VAL A 174 -13.71 -6.71 -18.56
CA VAL A 174 -14.65 -6.93 -17.44
C VAL A 174 -14.39 -5.88 -16.37
N LYS A 175 -15.46 -5.21 -15.92
CA LYS A 175 -15.37 -4.21 -14.85
C LYS A 175 -14.99 -4.86 -13.50
N PRO A 176 -14.27 -4.15 -12.62
CA PRO A 176 -13.93 -4.67 -11.30
C PRO A 176 -15.20 -4.95 -10.47
N ILE A 177 -15.07 -5.86 -9.51
CA ILE A 177 -16.13 -6.20 -8.56
C ILE A 177 -16.33 -5.02 -7.61
N GLN A 178 -17.51 -4.41 -7.63
CA GLN A 178 -17.85 -3.35 -6.70
C GLN A 178 -18.04 -3.90 -5.29
N VAL A 179 -17.35 -3.28 -4.34
CA VAL A 179 -17.27 -3.71 -2.95
C VAL A 179 -18.39 -3.04 -2.16
N THR A 180 -18.44 -1.72 -2.11
CA THR A 180 -19.49 -0.96 -1.42
C THR A 180 -20.15 0.03 -2.37
N LYS A 181 -21.43 0.33 -2.13
CA LYS A 181 -22.14 1.43 -2.80
C LYS A 181 -21.98 2.67 -1.94
N ASN A 182 -21.35 3.69 -2.49
CA ASN A 182 -21.10 4.96 -1.80
C ASN A 182 -21.54 6.13 -2.69
N ASP A 183 -21.90 7.25 -2.09
CA ASP A 183 -22.24 8.53 -2.76
C ASP A 183 -21.28 8.89 -3.89
N LEU A 184 -19.98 8.75 -3.65
CA LEU A 184 -18.91 9.03 -4.62
C LEU A 184 -18.90 8.07 -5.82
N THR A 185 -19.28 6.80 -5.60
CA THR A 185 -19.38 5.81 -6.67
C THR A 185 -20.62 6.02 -7.54
N GLU A 186 -21.72 6.43 -6.90
CA GLU A 186 -22.98 6.75 -7.58
C GLU A 186 -22.99 8.18 -8.13
N LYS A 187 -22.00 9.00 -7.75
CA LYS A 187 -21.86 10.42 -8.06
C LYS A 187 -23.09 11.24 -7.65
N ALA A 188 -23.78 10.77 -6.62
CA ALA A 188 -24.95 11.43 -6.04
C ALA A 188 -24.55 11.90 -4.63
N VAL A 189 -24.68 13.19 -4.37
CA VAL A 189 -24.42 13.78 -3.05
C VAL A 189 -25.77 14.20 -2.47
N HIS A 190 -25.98 13.93 -1.18
CA HIS A 190 -27.19 14.33 -0.48
C HIS A 190 -27.37 15.85 -0.47
N ALA A 191 -28.58 16.35 -0.78
CA ALA A 191 -28.86 17.79 -0.87
C ALA A 191 -28.62 18.54 0.45
N GLY A 192 -28.77 17.85 1.59
CA GLY A 192 -28.49 18.36 2.93
C GLY A 192 -27.02 18.75 3.18
N LYS A 193 -26.06 18.28 2.35
CA LYS A 193 -24.64 18.67 2.43
C LYS A 193 -24.33 20.00 1.71
N SER A 194 -25.33 20.62 1.08
CA SER A 194 -25.15 21.93 0.43
C SER A 194 -24.89 23.04 1.45
N TYR A 195 -24.32 24.17 1.00
CA TYR A 195 -23.99 25.29 1.90
C TYR A 195 -25.23 25.94 2.55
N ASN A 196 -26.36 25.92 1.84
CA ASN A 196 -27.64 26.48 2.26
C ASN A 196 -28.76 25.49 1.91
N PRO A 197 -28.88 24.40 2.67
CA PRO A 197 -29.86 23.36 2.42
C PRO A 197 -31.27 23.80 2.85
N SER A 198 -32.29 23.14 2.33
CA SER A 198 -33.63 23.23 2.92
C SER A 198 -33.61 22.56 4.31
N LEU A 199 -34.45 23.04 5.23
CA LEU A 199 -34.52 22.47 6.58
C LEU A 199 -34.92 21.00 6.57
N GLU A 200 -35.78 20.59 5.63
CA GLU A 200 -36.22 19.20 5.48
C GLU A 200 -35.07 18.29 5.05
N SER A 201 -34.35 18.65 3.98
CA SER A 201 -33.23 17.86 3.47
C SER A 201 -32.04 17.84 4.44
N TRP A 202 -31.84 18.90 5.23
CA TRP A 202 -30.81 18.92 6.27
C TRP A 202 -31.17 18.00 7.45
N LYS A 203 -32.43 18.03 7.92
CA LYS A 203 -32.91 17.11 8.96
C LYS A 203 -32.83 15.65 8.51
N GLU A 204 -33.25 15.37 7.28
CA GLU A 204 -33.17 14.02 6.72
C GLU A 204 -31.73 13.49 6.69
N LEU A 205 -30.76 14.33 6.29
CA LEU A 205 -29.34 13.98 6.35
C LEU A 205 -28.90 13.64 7.78
N ILE A 206 -29.26 14.49 8.75
CA ILE A 206 -28.89 14.30 10.15
C ILE A 206 -29.51 13.02 10.70
N ASP A 207 -30.79 12.76 10.43
CA ASP A 207 -31.48 11.58 10.94
C ASP A 207 -30.87 10.28 10.37
N GLN A 208 -30.47 10.29 9.08
CA GLN A 208 -29.79 9.16 8.45
C GLN A 208 -28.43 8.87 9.11
N GLU A 209 -27.57 9.89 9.23
CA GLU A 209 -26.24 9.75 9.80
C GLU A 209 -26.30 9.46 11.31
N TYR A 210 -27.23 10.10 12.04
CA TYR A 210 -27.51 9.82 13.45
C TYR A 210 -27.94 8.37 13.64
N GLY A 211 -28.76 7.81 12.76
CA GLY A 211 -29.14 6.39 12.83
C GLY A 211 -27.94 5.45 12.76
N VAL A 212 -26.97 5.74 11.90
CA VAL A 212 -25.73 4.94 11.76
C VAL A 212 -24.84 5.09 13.00
N GLU A 213 -24.61 6.31 13.47
CA GLU A 213 -23.78 6.59 14.64
C GLU A 213 -24.43 6.08 15.94
N TYR A 214 -25.74 6.19 16.08
CA TYR A 214 -26.49 5.66 17.23
C TYR A 214 -26.35 4.14 17.34
N GLN A 215 -26.42 3.42 16.21
CA GLN A 215 -26.16 1.98 16.20
C GLN A 215 -24.72 1.65 16.60
N ARG A 216 -23.73 2.41 16.12
CA ARG A 216 -22.32 2.25 16.52
C ARG A 216 -22.15 2.45 18.02
N GLU A 217 -22.74 3.50 18.59
CA GLU A 217 -22.66 3.78 20.02
C GLU A 217 -23.37 2.73 20.87
N LEU A 218 -24.56 2.25 20.47
CA LEU A 218 -25.22 1.13 21.13
C LEU A 218 -24.36 -0.14 21.14
N THR A 219 -23.71 -0.46 20.02
CA THR A 219 -22.79 -1.61 19.98
C THR A 219 -21.58 -1.39 20.89
N ARG A 220 -21.08 -0.16 21.01
CA ARG A 220 -19.98 0.19 21.92
C ARG A 220 -20.38 -0.03 23.37
N GLN A 221 -21.54 0.49 23.79
CA GLN A 221 -22.09 0.34 25.14
C GLN A 221 -22.35 -1.13 25.48
N SER A 222 -23.00 -1.88 24.58
CA SER A 222 -23.25 -3.32 24.77
C SER A 222 -21.95 -4.11 24.99
N MET A 223 -20.87 -3.76 24.27
CA MET A 223 -19.56 -4.39 24.46
C MET A 223 -18.89 -3.98 25.77
N GLU A 224 -19.15 -2.78 26.29
CA GLU A 224 -18.67 -2.31 27.58
C GLU A 224 -19.42 -2.99 28.74
N ASP A 225 -20.75 -3.02 28.68
CA ASP A 225 -21.61 -3.74 29.63
C ASP A 225 -21.23 -5.22 29.69
N HIS A 226 -20.96 -5.83 28.54
CA HIS A 226 -20.50 -7.21 28.47
C HIS A 226 -19.14 -7.42 29.16
N LYS A 227 -18.20 -6.45 29.04
CA LYS A 227 -16.91 -6.51 29.75
C LYS A 227 -17.10 -6.35 31.26
N LEU A 228 -17.95 -5.41 31.70
CA LEU A 228 -18.26 -5.22 33.11
C LEU A 228 -18.89 -6.48 33.70
N ARG A 229 -19.82 -7.11 32.97
CA ARG A 229 -20.40 -8.39 33.37
C ARG A 229 -19.36 -9.50 33.47
N ILE A 230 -18.41 -9.59 32.53
CA ILE A 230 -17.31 -10.56 32.61
C ILE A 230 -16.44 -10.29 33.85
N GLN A 231 -16.13 -9.02 34.13
CA GLN A 231 -15.33 -8.64 35.28
C GLN A 231 -16.04 -8.97 36.59
N GLU A 232 -17.34 -8.71 36.69
CA GLU A 232 -18.18 -9.08 37.84
C GLU A 232 -18.18 -10.60 38.02
N LEU A 233 -18.41 -11.37 36.95
CA LEU A 233 -18.35 -12.83 36.99
C LEU A 233 -16.95 -13.34 37.40
N MET A 234 -15.87 -12.69 36.96
CA MET A 234 -14.51 -13.06 37.37
C MET A 234 -14.30 -12.87 38.88
N VAL A 235 -14.87 -11.82 39.47
CA VAL A 235 -14.81 -11.58 40.92
C VAL A 235 -15.68 -12.58 41.68
N THR A 236 -16.93 -12.80 41.24
CA THR A 236 -17.88 -13.66 41.96
C THR A 236 -17.58 -15.16 41.82
N LEU A 237 -17.06 -15.61 40.67
CA LEU A 237 -16.79 -17.02 40.42
C LEU A 237 -15.50 -17.51 41.10
N ASN A 238 -14.55 -16.62 41.39
CA ASN A 238 -13.27 -16.98 42.02
C ASN A 238 -13.44 -17.45 43.47
N ASP A 239 -14.49 -17.03 44.17
CA ASP A 239 -14.72 -17.41 45.57
C ASP A 239 -15.48 -18.73 45.74
N ASN A 240 -16.33 -19.12 44.78
CA ASN A 240 -17.19 -20.31 44.92
C ASN A 240 -16.73 -21.56 44.14
N MET A 241 -15.82 -21.46 43.18
CA MET A 241 -15.48 -22.59 42.29
C MET A 241 -14.04 -23.11 42.42
N PHE A 242 -13.18 -22.45 43.19
CA PHE A 242 -11.86 -22.97 43.55
C PHE A 242 -11.88 -23.83 44.82
N SER A 243 -12.99 -23.83 45.56
CA SER A 243 -13.17 -24.63 46.79
C SER A 243 -13.88 -25.97 46.57
N ASP A 244 -14.47 -26.22 45.40
CA ASP A 244 -15.29 -27.42 45.13
C ASP A 244 -14.61 -28.41 44.15
N GLY A 245 -13.32 -28.18 43.86
CA GLY A 245 -12.52 -29.03 42.95
C GLY A 245 -11.61 -30.03 43.67
N SER A 246 -11.82 -30.28 44.96
CA SER A 246 -11.03 -31.21 45.76
C SER A 246 -11.95 -32.06 46.64
N ASP A 247 -12.18 -33.28 46.17
CA ASP A 247 -12.31 -34.50 46.97
C ASP A 247 -13.50 -34.58 47.95
N GLU A 248 -14.53 -35.33 47.54
CA GLU A 248 -15.43 -36.19 48.35
C GLU A 248 -16.57 -36.60 47.39
N GLU A 249 -16.47 -37.74 46.70
CA GLU A 249 -17.07 -39.00 47.16
C GLU A 249 -18.41 -38.79 47.88
N GLU A 250 -19.52 -38.76 47.15
CA GLU A 250 -20.80 -39.23 47.70
C GLU A 250 -21.74 -39.72 46.57
N GLU A 251 -21.72 -41.04 46.43
CA GLU A 251 -22.85 -41.95 46.26
C GLU A 251 -23.87 -41.70 45.12
N GLU A 252 -23.71 -42.53 44.09
CA GLU A 252 -24.76 -43.44 43.59
C GLU A 252 -26.04 -43.48 44.45
N LYS A 253 -27.12 -42.88 43.95
CA LYS A 253 -28.46 -43.51 44.02
C LYS A 253 -29.13 -43.39 42.66
N GLU A 254 -28.77 -44.38 41.86
CA GLU A 254 -29.53 -44.81 40.69
C GLU A 254 -30.98 -45.09 41.08
N GLU A 255 -31.84 -44.64 40.17
CA GLU A 255 -33.13 -45.19 39.79
C GLU A 255 -33.53 -46.52 40.46
N GLU A 256 -34.36 -46.44 41.50
CA GLU A 256 -35.15 -47.59 41.95
C GLU A 256 -36.41 -47.76 41.08
N ASP A 257 -36.35 -48.84 40.30
CA ASP A 257 -37.40 -49.85 40.15
C ASP A 257 -38.54 -49.60 39.15
N ILE A 258 -38.18 -49.68 37.87
CA ILE A 258 -39.02 -50.37 36.88
C ILE A 258 -38.87 -51.88 37.10
N ILE A 259 -39.77 -52.42 37.93
CA ILE A 259 -40.34 -53.77 37.94
C ILE A 259 -39.47 -54.84 37.26
N GLY A 260 -38.81 -55.62 38.11
CA GLY A 260 -38.05 -56.80 37.77
C GLY A 260 -38.83 -57.87 37.00
N GLU A 261 -38.02 -58.52 36.15
CA GLU A 261 -37.95 -59.96 35.90
C GLU A 261 -39.25 -60.70 35.60
N ASN A 262 -39.34 -61.17 34.35
CA ASN A 262 -39.30 -62.61 34.14
C ASN A 262 -38.72 -62.92 32.75
N GLU A 263 -37.55 -63.55 32.81
CA GLU A 263 -37.10 -64.71 32.03
C GLU A 263 -37.12 -64.66 30.50
N LYS A 264 -35.90 -64.85 29.98
CA LYS A 264 -35.56 -65.15 28.60
C LYS A 264 -36.10 -66.54 28.22
N ASP A 265 -37.33 -66.59 27.74
CA ASP A 265 -37.84 -67.73 26.99
C ASP A 265 -37.46 -67.59 25.51
N TYR A 266 -36.35 -68.23 25.14
CA TYR A 266 -36.06 -68.56 23.75
C TYR A 266 -37.18 -69.47 23.21
N SER A 267 -38.09 -68.92 22.41
CA SER A 267 -39.02 -69.71 21.60
C SER A 267 -38.99 -69.23 20.15
N LEU A 268 -38.43 -70.07 19.29
CA LEU A 268 -38.46 -69.97 17.83
C LEU A 268 -39.88 -70.26 17.32
N SER A 269 -40.82 -69.33 17.52
CA SER A 269 -42.12 -69.37 16.84
C SER A 269 -42.54 -67.97 16.40
N ILE A 270 -42.71 -67.81 15.09
CA ILE A 270 -43.13 -66.56 14.43
C ILE A 270 -44.65 -66.32 14.59
N ASN A 271 -45.36 -67.16 15.35
CA ASN A 271 -46.77 -66.96 15.66
C ASN A 271 -47.09 -67.32 17.12
N LYS A 272 -47.55 -66.34 17.89
CA LYS A 272 -48.06 -66.56 19.26
C LYS A 272 -49.35 -67.39 19.16
N PRO A 273 -49.55 -68.43 20.00
CA PRO A 273 -50.77 -69.25 19.95
C PRO A 273 -52.03 -68.40 20.20
N THR A 274 -53.04 -68.57 19.36
CA THR A 274 -54.33 -67.87 19.43
C THR A 274 -55.12 -68.32 20.67
N LYS A 275 -54.97 -67.58 21.78
CA LYS A 275 -55.82 -67.74 22.97
C LYS A 275 -57.23 -67.25 22.65
N ILE A 276 -58.23 -68.14 22.69
CA ILE A 276 -59.66 -67.78 22.57
C ILE A 276 -60.07 -67.04 23.84
N LYS A 277 -60.16 -65.71 23.77
CA LYS A 277 -60.50 -64.84 24.91
C LYS A 277 -62.02 -64.74 25.07
N ILE A 278 -62.68 -65.76 25.60
CA ILE A 278 -64.10 -65.65 25.99
C ILE A 278 -64.18 -64.71 27.21
N LYS A 279 -64.78 -63.53 27.02
CA LYS A 279 -64.90 -62.51 28.07
C LYS A 279 -66.15 -62.77 28.91
N THR A 280 -65.98 -62.85 30.23
CA THR A 280 -67.10 -62.89 31.18
C THR A 280 -67.92 -61.59 31.15
N LYS A 281 -69.19 -61.63 31.56
CA LYS A 281 -70.10 -60.46 31.60
C LYS A 281 -69.51 -59.29 32.40
N THR A 282 -68.79 -59.59 33.48
CA THR A 282 -68.06 -58.59 34.30
C THR A 282 -66.89 -57.95 33.54
N LYS A 283 -66.10 -58.73 32.78
CA LYS A 283 -65.04 -58.21 31.91
C LYS A 283 -65.61 -57.36 30.77
N ARG A 284 -66.79 -57.71 30.24
CA ARG A 284 -67.50 -56.90 29.22
C ARG A 284 -67.95 -55.56 29.78
N ASN A 285 -68.57 -55.54 30.97
CA ASN A 285 -69.00 -54.29 31.64
C ASN A 285 -67.82 -53.41 32.08
N ARG A 286 -66.71 -53.99 32.53
CA ARG A 286 -65.49 -53.20 32.81
C ARG A 286 -64.93 -52.59 31.52
N GLN A 287 -64.99 -53.30 30.40
CA GLN A 287 -64.53 -52.79 29.12
C GLN A 287 -65.45 -51.70 28.56
N THR A 288 -66.77 -51.78 28.73
CA THR A 288 -67.68 -50.70 28.31
C THR A 288 -67.43 -49.43 29.12
N LYS A 289 -67.34 -49.54 30.45
CA LYS A 289 -67.00 -48.40 31.32
C LYS A 289 -65.65 -47.78 30.99
N HIS A 290 -64.63 -48.60 30.70
CA HIS A 290 -63.32 -48.09 30.28
C HIS A 290 -63.41 -47.39 28.91
N LYS A 291 -64.16 -47.93 27.95
CA LYS A 291 -64.37 -47.29 26.65
C LYS A 291 -65.07 -45.94 26.79
N GLU A 292 -66.09 -45.86 27.63
CA GLU A 292 -66.80 -44.61 27.93
C GLU A 292 -65.87 -43.59 28.59
N ARG A 293 -65.05 -44.02 29.57
CA ARG A 293 -64.05 -43.15 30.19
C ARG A 293 -63.02 -42.62 29.19
N VAL A 294 -62.52 -43.49 28.31
CA VAL A 294 -61.56 -43.09 27.26
C VAL A 294 -62.20 -42.12 26.27
N LYS A 295 -63.46 -42.34 25.88
CA LYS A 295 -64.21 -41.41 25.01
C LYS A 295 -64.35 -40.03 25.67
N LEU A 296 -64.77 -39.98 26.94
CA LEU A 296 -64.87 -38.72 27.67
C LEU A 296 -63.51 -38.03 27.81
N GLU A 297 -62.44 -38.78 28.04
CA GLU A 297 -61.09 -38.22 28.09
C GLU A 297 -60.63 -37.66 26.73
N GLN A 298 -60.99 -38.32 25.63
CA GLN A 298 -60.75 -37.83 24.27
C GLN A 298 -61.55 -36.55 23.99
N GLU A 299 -62.84 -36.53 24.34
CA GLU A 299 -63.70 -35.34 24.20
C GLU A 299 -63.14 -34.16 25.00
N ILE A 300 -62.70 -34.38 26.25
CA ILE A 300 -62.05 -33.34 27.06
C ILE A 300 -60.73 -32.87 26.43
N LYS A 301 -59.92 -33.77 25.87
CA LYS A 301 -58.68 -33.43 25.17
C LYS A 301 -58.96 -32.59 23.93
N ASP A 302 -59.98 -32.94 23.16
CA ASP A 302 -60.35 -32.22 21.95
C ASP A 302 -60.94 -30.84 22.28
N LEU A 303 -61.76 -30.71 23.33
CA LEU A 303 -62.22 -29.41 23.85
C LEU A 303 -61.04 -28.55 24.34
N LYS A 304 -60.05 -29.14 25.01
CA LYS A 304 -58.84 -28.42 25.43
C LYS A 304 -58.00 -27.94 24.25
N LYS A 305 -57.89 -28.73 23.18
CA LYS A 305 -57.24 -28.30 21.93
C LYS A 305 -58.01 -27.14 21.31
N GLN A 306 -59.33 -27.26 21.16
CA GLN A 306 -60.17 -26.19 20.65
C GLN A 306 -60.02 -24.91 21.47
N LEU A 307 -60.01 -24.98 22.80
CA LEU A 307 -59.83 -23.81 23.66
C LEU A 307 -58.42 -23.19 23.52
N LYS A 308 -57.39 -24.03 23.40
CA LYS A 308 -56.01 -23.59 23.10
C LYS A 308 -55.94 -22.93 21.73
N ASP A 309 -56.61 -23.48 20.72
CA ASP A 309 -56.66 -22.94 19.37
C ASP A 309 -57.39 -21.59 19.37
N LEU A 310 -58.53 -21.48 20.06
CA LEU A 310 -59.25 -20.21 20.29
C LEU A 310 -58.36 -19.18 21.01
N SER A 311 -57.60 -19.58 22.04
CA SER A 311 -56.67 -18.67 22.72
C SER A 311 -55.51 -18.20 21.84
N ASN A 312 -55.17 -19.00 20.83
CA ASN A 312 -54.13 -18.69 19.86
C ASN A 312 -54.67 -17.95 18.62
N LEU A 313 -56.00 -17.84 18.45
CA LEU A 313 -56.59 -17.13 17.31
C LEU A 313 -56.12 -15.70 17.19
N ASP A 314 -55.97 -14.99 18.31
CA ASP A 314 -55.51 -13.59 18.30
C ASP A 314 -54.07 -13.49 17.77
N LYS A 315 -53.20 -14.44 18.15
CA LYS A 315 -51.84 -14.56 17.62
C LYS A 315 -51.82 -14.95 16.14
N ILE A 316 -52.74 -15.82 15.72
CA ILE A 316 -52.88 -16.26 14.33
C ILE A 316 -53.39 -15.10 13.46
N LEU A 317 -54.36 -14.32 13.94
CA LEU A 317 -54.89 -13.14 13.28
C LEU A 317 -53.83 -12.03 13.17
N GLN A 318 -53.06 -11.77 14.24
CA GLN A 318 -51.93 -10.85 14.18
C GLN A 318 -50.87 -11.32 13.18
N LYS A 319 -50.57 -12.62 13.16
CA LYS A 319 -49.63 -13.20 12.19
C LYS A 319 -50.16 -13.14 10.76
N GLN A 320 -51.46 -13.36 10.53
CA GLN A 320 -52.08 -13.23 9.21
C GLN A 320 -52.11 -11.77 8.75
N GLN A 321 -52.40 -10.82 9.63
CA GLN A 321 -52.30 -9.39 9.31
C GLN A 321 -50.87 -9.01 8.94
N GLN A 322 -49.88 -9.46 9.71
CA GLN A 322 -48.46 -9.29 9.36
C GLN A 322 -48.12 -9.95 8.02
N GLU A 323 -48.59 -11.17 7.74
CA GLU A 323 -48.36 -11.86 6.48
C GLU A 323 -49.08 -11.22 5.29
N GLU A 324 -50.24 -10.60 5.48
CA GLU A 324 -50.98 -9.84 4.45
C GLU A 324 -50.33 -8.49 4.18
N ASP A 325 -49.83 -7.79 5.21
CA ASP A 325 -49.06 -6.56 5.08
C ASP A 325 -47.69 -6.82 4.42
N GLU A 326 -47.05 -7.93 4.80
CA GLU A 326 -45.87 -8.45 4.11
C GLU A 326 -46.20 -8.93 2.69
N GLY A 327 -47.38 -9.52 2.47
CA GLY A 327 -47.85 -10.02 1.17
C GLY A 327 -48.12 -8.90 0.17
N LYS A 328 -48.74 -7.80 0.61
CA LYS A 328 -48.98 -6.58 -0.18
C LYS A 328 -47.66 -5.86 -0.52
N SER A 329 -46.64 -5.97 0.33
CA SER A 329 -45.29 -5.47 0.03
C SER A 329 -44.41 -6.46 -0.77
N ARG A 330 -44.84 -7.71 -0.96
CA ARG A 330 -44.12 -8.80 -1.67
C ARG A 330 -44.41 -8.93 -3.17
N THR A 331 -45.19 -8.04 -3.79
CA THR A 331 -45.36 -7.98 -5.27
C THR A 331 -44.10 -7.53 -6.02
N LYS A 332 -42.97 -7.42 -5.34
CA LYS A 332 -41.64 -7.58 -5.92
C LYS A 332 -40.95 -8.70 -5.16
N PRO A 333 -40.41 -9.74 -5.82
CA PRO A 333 -39.49 -10.66 -5.16
C PRO A 333 -38.22 -9.87 -4.84
N SER A 334 -38.23 -9.17 -3.71
CA SER A 334 -37.01 -8.70 -3.08
C SER A 334 -36.29 -9.98 -2.66
N GLU A 335 -35.26 -10.34 -3.42
CA GLU A 335 -34.16 -11.14 -2.94
C GLU A 335 -33.89 -10.67 -1.50
N LYS A 336 -34.19 -11.51 -0.50
CA LYS A 336 -33.71 -11.23 0.85
C LYS A 336 -32.21 -11.06 0.68
N PRO A 337 -31.61 -9.89 0.96
CA PRO A 337 -30.19 -9.72 0.74
C PRO A 337 -29.54 -10.79 1.59
N ARG A 338 -28.86 -11.75 0.95
CA ARG A 338 -27.95 -12.67 1.64
C ARG A 338 -27.20 -11.78 2.61
N SER A 339 -27.43 -12.00 3.91
CA SER A 339 -26.91 -11.17 5.01
C SER A 339 -25.61 -10.55 4.58
N LEU A 340 -25.65 -9.24 4.25
CA LEU A 340 -24.62 -8.55 3.48
C LEU A 340 -23.27 -8.94 4.07
N LYS A 341 -22.60 -9.91 3.44
CA LYS A 341 -21.31 -10.39 3.90
C LYS A 341 -20.42 -9.20 3.65
N ARG A 342 -20.25 -8.33 4.67
CA ARG A 342 -19.25 -7.25 4.76
C ARG A 342 -18.36 -7.29 3.54
N ASN A 343 -18.78 -6.58 2.49
CA ASN A 343 -18.20 -6.76 1.17
C ASN A 343 -16.74 -6.33 1.32
N LYS A 344 -15.85 -7.29 1.38
CA LYS A 344 -14.42 -7.09 1.50
C LYS A 344 -13.83 -7.73 0.27
N LEU A 345 -13.02 -6.97 -0.45
CA LEU A 345 -12.23 -7.56 -1.52
C LEU A 345 -11.15 -8.50 -0.93
N HIS A 346 -10.60 -8.15 0.24
CA HIS A 346 -9.55 -8.93 0.91
C HIS A 346 -9.72 -8.92 2.46
N LYS A 347 -8.63 -8.74 3.22
CA LYS A 347 -8.56 -8.96 4.68
C LYS A 347 -9.24 -7.82 5.45
N TYR A 348 -8.99 -6.59 5.02
CA TYR A 348 -9.47 -5.37 5.67
C TYR A 348 -10.80 -4.91 5.06
N THR A 349 -11.55 -4.11 5.81
CA THR A 349 -12.67 -3.34 5.27
C THR A 349 -12.14 -2.09 4.55
N PRO A 350 -12.91 -1.54 3.59
CA PRO A 350 -12.66 -0.19 3.09
C PRO A 350 -12.59 0.82 4.25
N ILE A 351 -11.87 1.92 4.01
CA ILE A 351 -11.77 3.02 4.96
C ILE A 351 -13.17 3.62 5.17
N GLU A 352 -13.55 3.85 6.41
CA GLU A 352 -14.79 4.57 6.72
C GLU A 352 -14.51 6.08 6.62
N THR A 353 -15.37 6.81 5.93
CA THR A 353 -15.30 8.28 5.90
C THR A 353 -15.63 8.84 7.27
N PRO A 354 -14.93 9.90 7.72
CA PRO A 354 -15.34 10.62 8.90
C PRO A 354 -16.74 11.22 8.68
N LEU A 355 -17.45 11.50 9.77
CA LEU A 355 -18.75 12.15 9.73
C LEU A 355 -18.57 13.61 9.26
N GLU A 356 -19.07 13.92 8.07
CA GLU A 356 -18.96 15.22 7.43
C GLU A 356 -20.35 15.83 7.24
N LEU A 357 -20.80 16.60 8.23
CA LEU A 357 -22.06 17.33 8.19
C LEU A 357 -21.99 18.60 9.04
N LYS A 358 -22.72 19.64 8.60
CA LYS A 358 -22.86 20.90 9.30
C LYS A 358 -23.94 20.82 10.37
N LEU A 359 -23.60 21.24 11.59
CA LEU A 359 -24.58 21.43 12.65
C LEU A 359 -25.39 22.72 12.44
N SER A 360 -26.49 22.90 13.20
CA SER A 360 -27.37 24.07 13.09
C SER A 360 -26.61 25.38 13.27
N ASP A 361 -25.64 25.39 14.17
CA ASP A 361 -24.86 26.58 14.55
C ASP A 361 -23.78 26.91 13.49
N GLU A 362 -23.42 25.93 12.66
CA GLU A 362 -22.38 26.03 11.65
C GLU A 362 -22.92 26.26 10.24
N LEU A 363 -24.23 26.06 10.04
CA LEU A 363 -24.91 26.43 8.81
C LEU A 363 -24.92 27.96 8.68
N THR A 364 -24.17 28.44 7.69
CA THR A 364 -24.09 29.88 7.38
C THR A 364 -24.77 30.15 6.04
N SER A 365 -25.51 31.25 5.95
CA SER A 365 -26.15 31.68 4.71
C SER A 365 -25.18 32.32 3.69
N ASN A 366 -23.89 32.48 4.04
CA ASN A 366 -22.90 33.17 3.23
C ASN A 366 -21.64 32.31 2.97
N LEU A 367 -21.25 32.18 1.71
CA LEU A 367 -20.05 31.45 1.26
C LEU A 367 -18.75 31.96 1.87
N LYS A 368 -18.67 33.25 2.25
CA LYS A 368 -17.45 33.81 2.86
C LYS A 368 -17.10 33.17 4.21
N ASN A 369 -18.12 32.75 4.96
CA ASN A 369 -17.95 32.16 6.29
C ASN A 369 -17.98 30.62 6.26
N LEU A 370 -18.14 30.03 5.06
CA LEU A 370 -18.18 28.59 4.90
C LEU A 370 -16.81 28.00 5.22
N LYS A 371 -16.78 27.17 6.26
CA LYS A 371 -15.64 26.30 6.53
C LYS A 371 -15.82 25.02 5.70
N PRO A 372 -14.94 24.73 4.74
CA PRO A 372 -15.00 23.47 4.03
C PRO A 372 -14.75 22.33 5.02
N GLU A 373 -15.50 21.25 4.84
CA GLU A 373 -15.37 20.03 5.63
C GLU A 373 -14.82 18.91 4.79
N GLY A 374 -14.26 17.92 5.48
CA GLY A 374 -13.79 16.69 4.88
C GLY A 374 -12.40 16.73 4.31
N ASN A 375 -11.90 15.54 4.01
CA ASN A 375 -10.60 15.34 3.39
C ASN A 375 -10.76 14.49 2.13
N LEU A 376 -10.60 15.16 0.98
CA LEU A 376 -10.76 14.58 -0.35
C LEU A 376 -9.86 13.37 -0.61
N PHE A 377 -8.72 13.24 0.08
CA PHE A 377 -7.87 12.06 -0.05
C PHE A 377 -8.54 10.80 0.48
N TYR A 378 -9.31 10.90 1.58
CA TYR A 378 -10.07 9.77 2.10
C TYR A 378 -11.21 9.42 1.14
N ASP A 379 -11.91 10.40 0.58
CA ASP A 379 -12.96 10.17 -0.41
C ASP A 379 -12.46 9.50 -1.69
N GLN A 380 -11.34 9.98 -2.24
CA GLN A 380 -10.73 9.37 -3.42
C GLN A 380 -10.28 7.94 -3.14
N MET A 381 -9.64 7.70 -1.98
CA MET A 381 -9.23 6.36 -1.56
C MET A 381 -10.46 5.46 -1.37
N LEU A 382 -11.51 5.96 -0.74
CA LEU A 382 -12.76 5.25 -0.54
C LEU A 382 -13.42 4.92 -1.89
N ASN A 383 -13.44 5.84 -2.86
CA ASN A 383 -13.94 5.58 -4.21
C ASN A 383 -13.14 4.47 -4.92
N LEU A 384 -11.81 4.48 -4.80
CA LEU A 384 -10.95 3.44 -5.38
C LEU A 384 -11.14 2.08 -4.71
N GLN A 385 -11.37 2.05 -3.39
CA GLN A 385 -11.63 0.82 -2.64
C GLN A 385 -13.04 0.27 -2.86
N SER A 386 -14.06 1.13 -2.82
CA SER A 386 -15.46 0.77 -3.07
C SER A 386 -15.70 0.30 -4.51
N SER A 387 -15.04 0.93 -5.49
CA SER A 387 -15.05 0.47 -6.89
C SER A 387 -14.25 -0.83 -7.13
N GLY A 388 -13.52 -1.33 -6.13
CA GLY A 388 -12.73 -2.57 -6.22
C GLY A 388 -11.49 -2.46 -7.09
N LYS A 389 -11.05 -1.24 -7.44
CA LYS A 389 -9.80 -0.99 -8.19
C LYS A 389 -8.56 -1.16 -7.32
N ILE A 390 -8.68 -0.79 -6.05
CA ILE A 390 -7.61 -0.91 -5.04
C ILE A 390 -8.15 -1.70 -3.86
N GLU A 391 -7.34 -2.58 -3.30
CA GLU A 391 -7.69 -3.28 -2.07
C GLU A 391 -7.36 -2.43 -0.82
N SER A 392 -8.16 -2.57 0.22
CA SER A 392 -7.91 -1.93 1.52
C SER A 392 -6.71 -2.57 2.23
N ARG A 393 -5.72 -1.76 2.62
CA ARG A 393 -4.52 -2.17 3.38
C ARG A 393 -4.24 -1.23 4.55
N VAL A 394 -3.51 -1.74 5.54
CA VAL A 394 -3.03 -0.98 6.70
C VAL A 394 -1.51 -0.80 6.59
N PRO A 395 -0.95 0.38 6.95
CA PRO A 395 0.49 0.59 6.98
C PRO A 395 1.21 -0.44 7.87
N VAL A 396 2.25 -1.08 7.33
CA VAL A 396 3.04 -2.07 8.06
C VAL A 396 4.37 -1.45 8.48
N HIS A 397 4.60 -1.36 9.79
CA HIS A 397 5.89 -0.93 10.33
C HIS A 397 6.94 -2.02 10.13
N LYS A 398 8.17 -1.62 9.80
CA LYS A 398 9.29 -2.54 9.61
C LYS A 398 9.66 -3.18 10.97
N LYS A 399 9.24 -4.43 11.19
CA LYS A 399 9.62 -5.24 12.36
C LYS A 399 10.43 -6.45 11.91
N ARG A 400 11.53 -6.73 12.60
CA ARG A 400 12.30 -7.98 12.41
C ARG A 400 11.72 -9.06 13.33
N LYS A 401 11.62 -10.29 12.83
CA LYS A 401 11.20 -11.45 13.65
C LYS A 401 12.21 -11.75 14.76
N TYR A 402 13.50 -11.61 14.45
CA TYR A 402 14.60 -11.84 15.38
C TYR A 402 15.42 -10.57 15.57
N ALA A 403 15.93 -10.38 16.78
CA ALA A 403 16.85 -9.29 17.09
C ALA A 403 18.11 -9.42 16.22
N LYS A 404 18.62 -8.29 15.70
CA LYS A 404 19.89 -8.28 14.98
C LYS A 404 20.99 -8.57 15.99
N LYS A 405 21.79 -9.62 15.77
CA LYS A 405 23.00 -9.85 16.55
C LYS A 405 23.96 -8.69 16.30
N VAL A 406 24.16 -7.85 17.31
CA VAL A 406 25.16 -6.79 17.29
C VAL A 406 26.38 -7.34 18.01
N THR A 407 27.47 -7.46 17.28
CA THR A 407 28.78 -7.86 17.82
C THR A 407 29.74 -6.71 17.65
N GLU A 408 30.59 -6.48 18.65
CA GLU A 408 31.73 -5.59 18.50
C GLU A 408 32.67 -6.14 17.41
N LYS A 409 33.26 -5.23 16.63
CA LYS A 409 34.27 -5.64 15.64
C LYS A 409 35.53 -6.05 16.39
N TRP A 410 36.22 -7.07 15.90
CA TRP A 410 37.43 -7.61 16.54
C TRP A 410 38.50 -6.56 16.83
N THR A 411 38.67 -5.57 15.95
CA THR A 411 39.62 -4.46 16.14
C THR A 411 39.40 -3.65 17.42
N TYR A 412 38.15 -3.52 17.89
CA TYR A 412 37.83 -2.83 19.15
C TYR A 412 37.88 -3.78 20.35
N LYS A 413 37.67 -5.08 20.11
CA LYS A 413 37.72 -6.11 21.14
C LYS A 413 39.15 -6.45 21.55
N ASP A 414 40.08 -6.37 20.61
CA ASP A 414 41.49 -6.72 20.79
C ASP A 414 42.37 -5.49 21.13
N PHE A 415 41.76 -4.32 21.37
CA PHE A 415 42.47 -3.11 21.76
C PHE A 415 42.90 -3.21 23.23
N LYS A 416 44.21 -3.35 23.47
CA LYS A 416 44.84 -3.37 24.79
C LYS A 416 45.60 -2.09 25.07
#